data_AF-A0A951J038-F1
#
_entry.id   AF-A0A951J038-F1
#
_cell.length_a   1.000
_cell.length_b   1.000
_cell.length_c   1.000
_cell.angle_alpha   90.00
_cell.angle_beta   90.00
_cell.angle_gamma   90.00
#
_symmetry.space_group_name_H-M   'P 1'
#
loop_
_entity.id
_entity.type
_entity.pdbx_description
1 polymer ?
#
loop_
_entity_poly.entity_id
_entity_poly.type
_entity_poly.pdbx_seq_one_letter_code
_entity_poly.pdbx_strand_id
1 'polypeptide(L)'
;MLRAIGLLLAPDGRIIIQTLHPQAILDLNRPNKNQWVDDSWQGINGRFKNGHPWYFRTLEKWLAIFDASQLKVTEIQEPYDPSNGKPVSRIFVLELQAQ
;
A
#
# COMPACT_ATOMS: atom_id res chain seq x y z
N MET A 1 -14.43 -0.92 -5.63
CA MET A 1 -13.85 -2.14 -5.03
C MET A 1 -13.80 -2.05 -3.51
N LEU A 2 -12.96 -1.20 -2.91
CA LEU A 2 -12.77 -1.15 -1.44
C LEU A 2 -14.07 -0.93 -0.65
N ARG A 3 -14.93 -0.01 -1.09
CA ARG A 3 -16.27 0.17 -0.48
C ARG A 3 -17.10 -1.12 -0.46
N ALA A 4 -17.08 -1.89 -1.55
CA ALA A 4 -17.82 -3.15 -1.62
C ALA A 4 -17.26 -4.19 -0.62
N ILE A 5 -15.93 -4.24 -0.45
CA ILE A 5 -15.30 -5.10 0.57
C ILE A 5 -15.71 -4.64 1.97
N GLY A 6 -15.71 -3.33 2.24
CA GLY A 6 -16.15 -2.77 3.52
C GLY A 6 -17.58 -3.17 3.89
N LEU A 7 -18.49 -3.19 2.92
CA LEU A 7 -19.89 -3.60 3.13
C LEU A 7 -20.08 -5.10 3.41
N LEU A 8 -19.06 -5.93 3.19
CA LEU A 8 -19.08 -7.37 3.48
C LEU A 8 -18.49 -7.70 4.85
N LEU A 9 -18.00 -6.71 5.60
CA LEU A 9 -17.43 -6.93 6.93
C LEU A 9 -18.54 -7.30 7.92
N ALA A 10 -18.23 -8.26 8.80
CA ALA A 10 -19.01 -8.49 10.01
C ALA A 10 -18.97 -7.25 10.92
N PRO A 11 -19.87 -7.14 11.92
CA PRO A 11 -19.70 -6.18 13.00
C PRO A 11 -18.28 -6.27 13.57
N ASP A 12 -17.63 -5.12 13.76
CA ASP A 12 -16.22 -5.00 14.18
C ASP A 12 -15.18 -5.65 13.25
N GLY A 13 -15.56 -6.04 12.04
CA GLY A 13 -14.64 -6.52 11.02
C GLY A 13 -13.61 -5.47 10.62
N ARG A 14 -12.40 -5.91 10.30
CA ARG A 14 -11.29 -5.05 9.85
C ARG A 14 -10.76 -5.50 8.49
N ILE A 15 -10.27 -4.57 7.69
CA ILE A 15 -9.50 -4.84 6.47
C ILE A 15 -8.04 -4.52 6.76
N ILE A 16 -7.14 -5.45 6.47
CA ILE A 16 -5.70 -5.24 6.57
C ILE A 16 -5.12 -5.19 5.15
N ILE A 17 -4.45 -4.09 4.81
CA ILE A 17 -3.79 -3.91 3.51
C ILE A 17 -2.31 -3.67 3.75
N GLN A 18 -1.47 -4.60 3.28
CA GLN A 18 -0.02 -4.41 3.19
C GLN A 18 0.35 -4.01 1.76
N THR A 19 1.15 -2.94 1.62
CA THR A 19 1.64 -2.42 0.34
C THR A 19 3.12 -2.05 0.44
N LEU A 20 3.78 -1.88 -0.71
CA LEU A 20 5.15 -1.37 -0.78
C LEU A 20 5.28 -0.01 -0.08
N HIS A 21 6.35 0.16 0.70
CA HIS A 21 6.68 1.45 1.29
C HIS A 21 7.21 2.43 0.22
N PRO A 22 6.96 3.76 0.32
CA PRO A 22 7.50 4.75 -0.62
C PRO A 22 9.01 4.71 -0.83
N GLN A 23 9.77 4.16 0.13
CA GLN A 23 11.21 3.93 0.00
C GLN A 23 11.55 3.10 -1.23
N ALA A 24 10.69 2.14 -1.63
CA ALA A 24 10.90 1.34 -2.82
C ALA A 24 10.96 2.19 -4.11
N ILE A 25 10.21 3.29 -4.19
CA ILE A 25 10.24 4.20 -5.35
C ILE A 25 11.47 5.10 -5.33
N LEU A 26 11.88 5.53 -4.13
CA LEU A 26 13.09 6.33 -3.94
C LEU A 26 14.35 5.53 -4.28
N ASP A 27 14.40 4.25 -3.90
CA ASP A 27 15.51 3.35 -4.24
C ASP A 27 15.61 3.10 -5.76
N LEU A 28 14.51 3.28 -6.51
CA LEU A 28 14.49 3.28 -7.99
C LEU A 28 14.82 4.64 -8.61
N ASN A 29 15.25 5.63 -7.83
CA ASN A 29 15.50 7.02 -8.25
C ASN A 29 14.29 7.67 -8.95
N ARG A 30 13.07 7.32 -8.54
CA ARG A 30 11.83 7.88 -9.07
C ARG A 30 11.20 8.86 -8.06
N PRO A 31 10.48 9.89 -8.53
CA PRO A 31 9.84 10.86 -7.64
C PRO A 31 8.71 10.22 -6.84
N ASN A 32 8.49 10.66 -5.59
CA ASN A 32 7.37 10.23 -4.76
C ASN A 32 6.04 10.87 -5.23
N LYS A 33 5.51 10.39 -6.36
CA LYS A 33 4.24 10.84 -6.96
C LYS A 33 3.46 9.65 -7.48
N ASN A 34 2.13 9.77 -7.53
CA ASN A 34 1.28 8.73 -8.12
C ASN A 34 1.69 8.48 -9.59
N GLN A 35 2.06 7.23 -9.92
CA GLN A 35 2.61 6.91 -11.25
C GLN A 35 2.54 5.41 -11.55
N TRP A 36 2.54 5.07 -12.83
CA TRP A 36 2.83 3.72 -13.28
C TRP A 36 4.33 3.44 -13.17
N VAL A 37 4.66 2.21 -12.80
CA VAL A 37 6.01 1.69 -12.71
C VAL A 37 6.06 0.43 -13.56
N ASP A 38 6.86 0.47 -14.62
CA ASP A 38 6.79 -0.50 -15.71
C ASP A 38 7.41 -1.86 -15.38
N ASP A 39 8.18 -1.95 -14.30
CA ASP A 39 8.92 -3.16 -13.95
C ASP A 39 8.78 -3.49 -12.46
N SER A 40 8.01 -4.54 -12.16
CA SER A 40 7.82 -5.08 -10.81
C SER A 40 9.06 -5.81 -10.25
N TRP A 41 10.05 -6.13 -11.10
CA TRP A 41 11.19 -6.96 -10.68
C TRP A 41 12.45 -6.17 -10.33
N GLN A 42 12.48 -4.86 -10.59
CA GLN A 42 13.62 -4.04 -10.16
C GLN A 42 13.76 -4.08 -8.64
N GLY A 43 14.86 -4.66 -8.16
CA GLY A 43 15.15 -4.83 -6.73
C GLY A 43 14.95 -6.24 -6.18
N ILE A 44 14.51 -7.21 -6.98
CA ILE A 44 14.41 -8.62 -6.56
C ILE A 44 15.52 -9.43 -7.23
N ASN A 45 16.39 -10.04 -6.41
CA ASN A 45 17.48 -10.89 -6.91
C ASN A 45 16.92 -12.14 -7.61
N GLY A 46 17.17 -12.27 -8.91
CA GLY A 46 16.78 -13.44 -9.71
C GLY A 46 16.73 -13.14 -11.21
N ARG A 47 16.45 -14.17 -12.03
CA ARG A 47 16.22 -14.02 -13.48
C ARG A 47 14.74 -13.83 -13.78
N PHE A 48 14.10 -12.88 -13.11
CA PHE A 48 12.71 -12.56 -13.37
C PHE A 48 12.60 -11.81 -14.70
N LYS A 49 11.67 -12.24 -15.54
CA LYS A 49 11.36 -11.62 -16.84
C LYS A 49 9.88 -11.25 -16.84
N ASN A 50 9.52 -10.24 -17.63
CA ASN A 50 8.13 -9.76 -17.79
C ASN A 50 7.55 -9.18 -16.48
N GLY A 51 8.16 -8.13 -15.95
CA GLY A 51 7.55 -7.37 -14.86
C GLY A 51 6.21 -6.79 -15.32
N HIS A 52 5.14 -7.07 -14.59
CA HIS A 52 3.87 -6.40 -14.86
C HIS A 52 3.98 -4.93 -14.39
N PRO A 53 3.38 -3.98 -15.13
CA PRO A 53 3.31 -2.62 -14.66
C PRO A 53 2.43 -2.55 -13.42
N TRP A 54 2.84 -1.75 -12.44
CA TRP A 54 2.08 -1.51 -11.21
C TRP A 54 1.90 -0.01 -10.97
N TYR A 55 0.82 0.36 -10.28
CA TYR A 55 0.52 1.77 -10.00
C TYR A 55 0.93 2.12 -8.58
N PHE A 56 1.99 2.91 -8.44
CA PHE A 56 2.39 3.48 -7.17
C PHE A 56 1.43 4.59 -6.75
N ARG A 57 1.05 4.58 -5.47
CA ARG A 57 0.23 5.62 -4.84
C ARG A 57 0.96 6.20 -3.64
N THR A 58 0.93 7.53 -3.52
CA THR A 58 1.41 8.23 -2.33
C THR A 58 0.52 7.92 -1.12
N LEU A 59 1.02 8.20 0.10
CA LEU A 59 0.21 8.07 1.32
C LEU A 59 -1.09 8.85 1.21
N GLU A 60 -1.00 10.11 0.80
CA GLU A 60 -2.14 11.00 0.60
C GLU A 60 -3.19 10.36 -0.33
N LYS A 61 -2.76 9.75 -1.44
CA LYS A 61 -3.70 9.13 -2.38
C LYS A 61 -4.33 7.85 -1.82
N TRP A 62 -3.62 7.08 -1.01
CA TRP A 62 -4.19 5.95 -0.27
C TRP A 62 -5.26 6.42 0.71
N LEU A 63 -4.94 7.40 1.56
CA LEU A 63 -5.88 7.96 2.55
C LEU A 63 -7.14 8.51 1.88
N ALA A 64 -6.99 9.28 0.79
CA ALA A 64 -8.12 9.82 0.04
C ALA A 64 -9.03 8.72 -0.55
N ILE A 65 -8.46 7.59 -0.99
CA ILE A 65 -9.24 6.47 -1.53
C ILE A 65 -9.97 5.71 -0.41
N PHE A 66 -9.35 5.55 0.77
CA PHE A 66 -10.00 4.94 1.92
C PHE A 66 -11.19 5.77 2.39
N ASP A 67 -11.01 7.08 2.53
CA ASP A 67 -12.07 8.01 2.90
C ASP A 67 -13.23 8.01 1.89
N ALA A 68 -12.92 8.13 0.59
CA ALA A 68 -13.91 8.01 -0.48
C ALA A 68 -14.62 6.63 -0.52
N SER A 69 -14.03 5.62 0.11
CA SER A 69 -14.61 4.28 0.24
C SER A 69 -15.37 4.06 1.55
N GLN A 70 -15.53 5.09 2.38
CA GLN A 70 -16.13 5.02 3.72
C GLN A 70 -15.36 4.10 4.66
N LEU A 71 -14.05 4.03 4.47
CA LEU A 71 -13.14 3.25 5.31
C LEU A 71 -12.26 4.21 6.12
N LYS A 72 -12.25 4.02 7.43
CA LYS A 72 -11.40 4.77 8.35
C LYS A 72 -10.14 3.98 8.63
N VAL A 73 -8.99 4.64 8.59
CA VAL A 73 -7.72 4.06 9.03
C VAL A 73 -7.67 4.09 10.55
N THR A 74 -7.56 2.93 11.18
CA THR A 74 -7.41 2.80 12.64
C THR A 74 -5.96 2.65 13.05
N GLU A 75 -5.13 2.12 12.16
CA GLU A 75 -3.72 1.89 12.43
C GLU A 75 -2.90 1.96 11.14
N ILE A 76 -1.68 2.47 11.27
CA ILE A 76 -0.63 2.40 10.24
C ILE A 76 0.61 1.81 10.88
N GLN A 77 1.11 0.71 10.33
CA GLN A 77 2.39 0.13 10.73
C GLN A 77 3.38 0.18 9.56
N GLU A 78 4.65 0.38 9.87
CA GLU A 78 5.75 0.36 8.91
C GLU A 78 6.80 -0.63 9.41
N PRO A 79 6.75 -1.91 8.99
CA PRO A 79 7.80 -2.87 9.33
C PRO A 79 9.14 -2.44 8.76
N TYR A 80 10.20 -2.56 9.57
CA TYR A 80 11.58 -2.23 9.20
C TYR A 80 12.40 -3.51 8.98
N ASP A 81 13.27 -3.50 7.98
CA ASP A 81 14.29 -4.53 7.80
C ASP A 81 15.36 -4.39 8.90
N PRO A 82 15.56 -5.41 9.75
CA PRO A 82 16.52 -5.35 10.85
C PRO A 82 17.97 -5.16 10.38
N SER A 83 18.30 -5.53 9.14
CA SER A 83 19.68 -5.50 8.62
C SER A 83 20.13 -4.11 8.19
N ASN A 84 19.22 -3.26 7.74
CA ASN A 84 19.53 -1.96 7.16
C ASN A 84 18.69 -0.80 7.74
N GLY A 85 17.72 -1.10 8.61
CA GLY A 85 16.88 -0.11 9.27
C GLY A 85 15.96 0.66 8.31
N LYS A 86 15.69 0.15 7.10
CA LYS A 86 14.75 0.76 6.16
C LYS A 86 13.36 0.14 6.29
N PRO A 87 12.29 0.94 6.13
CA PRO A 87 10.93 0.41 6.08
C PRO A 87 10.70 -0.38 4.79
N VAL A 88 10.17 -1.60 4.90
CA VAL A 88 9.96 -2.51 3.77
C VAL A 88 8.53 -2.51 3.25
N SER A 89 7.57 -2.14 4.08
CA SER A 89 6.16 -2.08 3.70
C SER A 89 5.40 -1.07 4.54
N ARG A 90 4.19 -0.77 4.12
CA ARG A 90 3.19 -0.06 4.91
C ARG A 90 1.97 -0.94 5.05
N ILE A 91 1.49 -1.08 6.28
CA ILE A 91 0.30 -1.85 6.63
C ILE A 91 -0.76 -0.87 7.14
N PHE A 92 -1.94 -0.90 6.52
CA PHE A 92 -3.11 -0.17 6.97
C PHE A 92 -4.10 -1.14 7.60
N VAL A 93 -4.62 -0.79 8.78
CA VAL A 93 -5.80 -1.44 9.37
C VAL A 93 -6.98 -0.48 9.20
N LEU A 94 -8.05 -0.97 8.58
CA LEU A 94 -9.21 -0.19 8.22
C LEU A 94 -10.48 -0.78 8.83
N GLU A 95 -11.40 0.09 9.22
CA GLU A 95 -12.76 -0.26 9.62
C GLU A 95 -13.77 0.48 8.74
N LEU A 96 -14.97 -0.08 8.56
CA LEU A 96 -16.06 0.66 7.93
C LEU A 96 -16.47 1.81 8.86
N GLN A 97 -16.60 3.01 8.31
CA GLN A 97 -17.10 4.16 9.07
C GLN A 97 -18.53 3.87 9.55
N ALA A 98 -18.80 4.13 10.82
CA ALA A 98 -20.16 4.15 11.34
C ALA A 98 -20.95 5.25 10.62
N GLN A 99 -22.21 4.95 10.27
CA GLN A 99 -23.14 5.92 9.70
C GLN A 99 -23.50 7.02 10.71
#